data_AF-A0AB74HK29-F1
#
_entry.id   AF-A0AB74HK29-F1
#
_cell.length_a   1.000
_cell.length_b   1.000
_cell.length_c   1.000
_cell.angle_alpha   90.00
_cell.angle_beta   90.00
_cell.angle_gamma   90.00
#
_symmetry.space_group_name_H-M   'P 1'
#
loop_
_entity.id
_entity.type
_entity.pdbx_description
1 polymer ?
#
loop_
_entity_poly.entity_id
_entity_poly.type
_entity_poly.pdbx_seq_one_letter_code
_entity_poly.pdbx_strand_id
1 'polypeptide(L)' 'MASKEQKQNRSFAEKLLRIRGKDYEEWLDEQHQQVIQDNQELILEALEAKLSFKSPAHQD' A
#
# COMPACT_ATOMS: atom_id res chain seq x y z
N MET A 1 8.42 16.19 -3.82
CA MET A 1 8.09 17.06 -2.66
C MET A 1 6.59 17.02 -2.46
N ALA A 2 6.10 16.83 -1.24
CA ALA A 2 4.65 16.85 -0.98
C ALA A 2 4.06 18.25 -1.23
N SER A 3 2.90 18.32 -1.88
CA SER A 3 2.18 19.56 -2.14
C SER A 3 1.76 20.22 -0.82
N LYS A 4 1.47 21.54 -0.88
CA LYS A 4 0.96 22.29 0.28
C LYS A 4 -0.31 21.64 0.84
N GLU A 5 -1.18 21.16 -0.06
CA GLU A 5 -2.42 20.46 0.27
C GLU A 5 -2.17 19.12 0.96
N GLN A 6 -1.21 18.32 0.47
CA GLN A 6 -0.85 17.04 1.10
C GLN A 6 -0.36 17.23 2.54
N LYS A 7 0.44 18.27 2.80
CA LYS A 7 0.90 18.61 4.16
C LYS A 7 -0.26 19.05 5.06
N GLN A 8 -1.20 19.81 4.51
CA GLN A 8 -2.39 20.26 5.24
C GLN A 8 -3.32 19.09 5.59
N ASN A 9 -3.57 18.19 4.64
CA ASN A 9 -4.39 17.00 4.85
C ASN A 9 -3.77 16.08 5.91
N ARG A 10 -2.44 15.87 5.86
CA ARG A 10 -1.70 15.14 6.90
C ARG A 10 -1.90 15.79 8.28
N SER A 11 -1.71 17.09 8.41
CA SER A 11 -1.86 17.79 9.69
C SER A 11 -3.28 17.69 10.26
N PHE A 12 -4.31 17.71 9.41
CA PHE A 12 -5.69 17.49 9.86
C PHE A 12 -5.93 16.05 10.31
N ALA A 13 -5.45 15.06 9.54
CA ALA A 13 -5.56 13.66 9.91
C ALA A 13 -4.89 13.38 11.25
N GLU A 14 -3.67 13.87 11.46
CA GLU A 14 -2.93 13.77 12.73
C GLU A 14 -3.74 14.34 13.90
N LYS A 15 -4.34 15.52 13.75
CA LYS A 15 -5.17 16.14 14.80
C LYS A 15 -6.42 15.31 15.11
N LEU A 16 -7.10 14.82 14.08
CA LEU A 16 -8.30 14.00 14.24
C LEU A 16 -8.00 12.67 14.93
N LEU A 17 -6.91 12.01 14.55
CA LEU A 17 -6.48 10.75 15.15
C LEU A 17 -6.06 10.94 16.59
N ARG A 18 -5.34 12.03 16.89
CA ARG A 18 -4.98 12.39 18.27
C ARG A 18 -6.22 12.62 19.15
N ILE A 19 -7.25 13.29 18.65
CA ILE A 19 -8.53 13.45 19.38
C ILE A 19 -9.19 12.10 19.66
N ARG A 20 -9.03 11.13 18.74
CA ARG A 20 -9.53 9.76 18.89
C ARG A 20 -8.60 8.85 19.70
N GLY A 21 -7.49 9.38 20.24
CA GLY A 21 -6.52 8.62 21.02
C GLY A 21 -5.67 7.65 20.19
N LYS A 22 -5.56 7.86 18.87
CA LYS A 22 -4.82 7.00 17.96
C LYS A 22 -3.57 7.71 17.44
N ASP A 23 -2.46 6.97 17.33
CA ASP A 23 -1.23 7.46 16.72
C ASP A 23 -1.35 7.49 15.18
N TYR A 24 -0.73 8.49 14.55
CA TYR A 24 -0.82 8.68 13.10
C TYR A 24 -0.02 7.61 12.34
N GLU A 25 1.17 7.26 12.80
CA GLU A 25 2.04 6.31 12.12
C GLU A 25 1.48 4.89 12.29
N GLU A 26 0.96 4.54 13.49
CA GLU A 26 0.24 3.28 13.69
C GLU A 26 -0.99 3.15 12.78
N TRP A 27 -1.80 4.22 12.67
CA TRP A 27 -2.94 4.23 11.75
C TRP A 27 -2.51 4.08 10.29
N LEU A 28 -1.42 4.73 9.90
CA LEU A 28 -0.90 4.67 8.54
C LEU A 28 -0.42 3.25 8.19
N ASP A 29 0.24 2.58 9.13
CA ASP A 29 0.66 1.18 8.98
C ASP A 29 -0.54 0.24 8.79
N GLU A 30 -1.63 0.44 9.53
CA GLU A 30 -2.87 -0.31 9.31
C GLU A 30 -3.46 -0.05 7.92
N GLN A 31 -3.42 1.19 7.42
CA GLN A 31 -3.89 1.49 6.07
C GLN A 31 -3.05 0.77 5.01
N HIS A 32 -1.72 0.70 5.20
CA HIS A 32 -0.85 -0.07 4.32
C HIS A 32 -1.20 -1.56 4.34
N GLN A 33 -1.43 -2.13 5.53
CA GLN A 33 -1.84 -3.53 5.68
C GLN A 33 -3.17 -3.81 4.99
N GLN A 34 -4.16 -2.93 5.16
CA GLN A 34 -5.48 -3.06 4.53
C GLN A 34 -5.35 -3.07 3.00
N VAL A 35 -4.58 -2.14 2.43
CA VAL A 35 -4.36 -2.09 0.97
C VAL A 35 -3.71 -3.38 0.47
N ILE A 36 -2.74 -3.95 1.21
CA ILE A 36 -2.12 -5.22 0.83
C ILE A 36 -3.14 -6.37 0.88
N GLN A 37 -3.93 -6.45 1.95
CA GLN A 37 -4.94 -7.49 2.12
C GLN A 37 -6.03 -7.42 1.04
N ASP A 38 -6.53 -6.22 0.76
CA ASP A 38 -7.57 -5.99 -0.26
C ASP A 38 -7.11 -6.37 -1.67
N ASN A 39 -5.79 -6.38 -1.91
CA ASN A 39 -5.19 -6.69 -3.21
C ASN A 39 -4.43 -8.03 -3.19
N GLN A 40 -4.66 -8.89 -2.20
CA GLN A 40 -3.92 -10.14 -2.05
C GLN A 40 -4.08 -11.07 -3.26
N GLU A 41 -5.30 -11.19 -3.81
CA GLU A 41 -5.57 -12.00 -5.00
C GLU A 41 -4.81 -11.47 -6.22
N LEU A 42 -4.86 -10.16 -6.46
CA LEU A 42 -4.11 -9.51 -7.54
C LEU A 42 -2.60 -9.73 -7.40
N ILE A 43 -2.07 -9.64 -6.17
CA ILE A 43 -0.66 -9.92 -5.90
C ILE A 43 -0.34 -11.37 -6.24
N LEU A 44 -1.18 -12.33 -5.82
CA LEU A 44 -0.98 -13.75 -6.13
C LEU A 44 -1.04 -14.01 -7.64
N GLU A 45 -2.04 -13.49 -8.35
CA GLU A 45 -2.15 -13.60 -9.80
C GLU A 45 -0.92 -13.03 -10.52
N ALA A 46 -0.45 -11.86 -10.11
CA ALA A 46 0.74 -11.24 -10.68
C ALA A 46 2.01 -12.07 -10.43
N LEU A 47 2.16 -12.64 -9.24
CA LEU A 47 3.28 -13.52 -8.89
C LEU A 47 3.21 -14.83 -9.68
N GLU A 48 2.04 -15.44 -9.78
CA GLU A 48 1.81 -16.65 -10.58
C GLU A 48 2.11 -16.41 -12.06
N ALA A 49 1.63 -15.30 -12.63
CA ALA A 49 1.90 -14.92 -14.01
C ALA A 49 3.41 -14.74 -14.26
N LYS A 50 4.16 -14.20 -13.30
CA LYS A 50 5.63 -14.09 -13.38
C LYS A 50 6.32 -15.44 -13.28
N LEU A 51 5.85 -16.34 -12.43
CA LEU A 51 6.39 -17.70 -12.28
C LEU A 51 6.05 -18.60 -13.47
N SER A 52 4.87 -18.44 -14.07
CA SER A 52 4.43 -19.15 -15.27
C SER A 52 5.12 -18.64 -16.53
N PHE A 53 5.66 -17.42 -16.50
CA PHE A 53 6.50 -16.88 -17.57
C PHE A 53 7.88 -17.56 -17.58
N LYS A 54 7.91 -18.84 -17.97
CA LYS A 54 9.14 -19.46 -18.46
C LYS A 54 9.58 -18.70 -19.71
N SER A 55 10.76 -18.07 -19.66
CA SER A 55 11.41 -17.53 -20.85
C SER A 55 11.38 -18.56 -21.99
N PRO A 56 10.99 -18.20 -23.22
CA PRO A 56 11.24 -19.02 -24.39
C PRO A 56 12.74 -18.96 -24.68
N ALA A 57 13.52 -19.77 -23.99
CA ALA A 57 14.92 -20.01 -24.30
C ALA A 57 15.07 -21.50 -24.62
N HIS A 58 15.57 -21.75 -25.84
CA HIS A 58 15.87 -23.04 -26.49
C HIS A 58 14.70 -23.73 -27.22
N GLN A 59 14.40 -23.22 -28.42
CA GLN A 59 14.20 -24.11 -29.58
C GLN A 59 15.54 -24.16 -30.31
N ASP A 60 16.25 -25.28 -30.16
CA ASP A 60 17.34 -25.70 -31.04
C ASP A 60 16.77 -26.62 -32.14
#